data_AF-A0A0L7KX10-F1
#
_entry.id   AF-A0A0L7KX10-F1
#
_cell.length_a   1.000
_cell.length_b   1.000
_cell.length_c   1.000
_cell.angle_alpha   90.00
_cell.angle_beta   90.00
_cell.angle_gamma   90.00
#
_symmetry.space_group_name_H-M   'P 1'
#
loop_
_entity.id
_entity.type
_entity.pdbx_description
1 polymer ?
#
loop_
_entity_poly.entity_id
_entity_poly.type
_entity_poly.pdbx_seq_one_letter_code
_entity_poly.pdbx_strand_id
1 'polypeptide(L)'
;MESQGLAVNGARKAWITEETWEAIRKRKDLLIGKVDSGREQYQILSAKVQRLCRRDYNKYINSICQDIEDHAQTMHTKDLFLKVKSIIREFKPKTWAIEDGD
;
A
#
# COMPACT_ATOMS: atom_id res chain seq x y z
N MET A 1 -13.68 -13.28 -30.58
CA MET A 1 -13.76 -13.94 -29.26
C MET A 1 -12.76 -13.24 -28.35
N GLU A 2 -13.18 -12.16 -27.71
CA GLU A 2 -12.35 -11.42 -26.76
C GLU A 2 -13.12 -11.30 -25.45
N SER A 3 -12.94 -12.31 -24.60
CA SER A 3 -13.36 -12.22 -23.21
C SER A 3 -12.25 -11.52 -22.44
N GLN A 4 -12.23 -10.19 -22.48
CA GLN A 4 -11.34 -9.38 -21.65
C GLN A 4 -11.79 -9.53 -20.19
N GLY A 5 -11.11 -10.40 -19.45
CA GLY A 5 -11.17 -10.42 -18.00
C GLY A 5 -10.64 -9.10 -17.48
N LEU A 6 -11.47 -8.35 -16.74
CA LEU A 6 -11.08 -7.08 -16.13
C LEU A 6 -9.87 -7.30 -15.20
N ALA A 7 -8.69 -6.94 -15.69
CA ALA A 7 -7.48 -6.85 -14.89
C ALA A 7 -7.68 -5.75 -13.83
N VAL A 8 -7.82 -6.16 -12.57
CA VAL A 8 -7.93 -5.27 -11.42
C VAL A 8 -6.54 -4.66 -11.12
N ASN A 9 -6.12 -3.72 -11.96
CA ASN A 9 -4.85 -2.99 -11.85
C ASN A 9 -4.99 -1.81 -10.87
N GLY A 10 -5.08 -2.12 -9.57
CA GLY A 10 -4.64 -1.17 -8.55
C GLY A 10 -3.17 -1.42 -8.28
N ALA A 11 -2.31 -0.41 -8.42
CA ALA A 11 -0.88 -0.57 -8.14
C ALA A 11 -0.66 -1.04 -6.69
N ARG A 12 -0.08 -2.24 -6.52
CA ARG A 12 0.33 -2.78 -5.22
C ARG A 12 1.40 -1.85 -4.65
N LYS A 13 1.18 -1.30 -3.45
CA LYS A 13 2.22 -0.56 -2.74
C LYS A 13 3.39 -1.50 -2.44
N ALA A 14 4.62 -1.01 -2.59
CA ALA A 14 5.83 -1.83 -2.45
C ALA A 14 5.94 -2.56 -1.09
N TRP A 15 5.37 -2.00 -0.03
CA TRP A 15 5.38 -2.57 1.32
C TRP A 15 4.30 -3.64 1.58
N ILE A 16 3.28 -3.75 0.72
CA ILE A 16 2.26 -4.79 0.86
C ILE A 16 2.88 -6.12 0.42
N THR A 17 2.79 -7.17 1.24
CA THR A 17 3.28 -8.50 0.87
C THR A 17 2.32 -9.22 -0.09
N GLU A 18 2.81 -10.25 -0.80
CA GLU A 18 1.95 -11.02 -1.72
C GLU A 18 0.80 -11.71 -0.99
N GLU A 19 1.04 -12.21 0.23
CA GLU A 19 0.00 -12.80 1.10
C GLU A 19 -1.18 -11.82 1.33
N THR A 20 -0.85 -10.57 1.67
CA THR A 20 -1.83 -9.51 1.89
C THR A 20 -2.56 -9.15 0.61
N TRP A 21 -1.83 -9.13 -0.51
CA TRP A 21 -2.39 -8.83 -1.82
C TRP A 21 -3.39 -9.89 -2.29
N GLU A 22 -3.08 -11.18 -2.10
CA GLU A 22 -3.99 -12.28 -2.37
C GLU A 22 -5.27 -12.20 -1.52
N ALA A 23 -5.14 -11.84 -0.24
CA ALA A 23 -6.30 -11.65 0.64
C ALA A 23 -7.20 -10.49 0.17
N ILE A 24 -6.61 -9.40 -0.33
CA ILE A 24 -7.35 -8.28 -0.94
C ILE A 24 -8.08 -8.74 -2.21
N ARG A 25 -7.42 -9.53 -3.07
CA ARG A 25 -8.03 -10.08 -4.30
C ARG A 25 -9.22 -10.98 -3.96
N LYS A 26 -9.05 -11.94 -3.04
CA LYS A 26 -10.12 -12.83 -2.56
C LYS A 26 -11.32 -12.06 -2.00
N ARG A 27 -11.08 -10.96 -1.28
CA ARG A 27 -12.15 -10.09 -0.78
C ARG A 27 -12.90 -9.37 -1.91
N LYS A 28 -12.21 -8.95 -2.98
CA LYS A 28 -12.83 -8.31 -4.16
C LYS A 28 -13.62 -9.32 -4.99
N ASP A 29 -13.11 -10.54 -5.17
CA ASP A 29 -13.79 -11.58 -5.93
C ASP A 29 -15.15 -11.96 -5.29
N LEU A 30 -15.23 -11.94 -3.95
CA LEU A 30 -16.49 -12.15 -3.24
C LEU A 30 -17.52 -11.05 -3.45
N LEU A 31 -17.09 -9.80 -3.64
CA LEU A 31 -17.99 -8.68 -3.94
C LEU A 31 -18.55 -8.76 -5.37
N ILE A 32 -17.80 -9.34 -6.31
CA ILE A 32 -18.22 -9.52 -7.71
C ILE A 32 -19.18 -10.72 -7.84
N GLY A 33 -19.03 -11.73 -6.97
CA GLY A 33 -19.70 -13.02 -7.10
C GLY A 33 -21.12 -13.11 -6.53
N LYS A 34 -21.35 -12.79 -5.25
CA LYS A 34 -22.63 -13.02 -4.55
C LYS A 34 -22.76 -12.15 -3.28
N VAL A 35 -23.54 -11.08 -3.35
CA VAL A 35 -23.66 -10.07 -2.27
C VAL A 35 -24.44 -10.58 -1.03
N ASP A 36 -25.43 -11.46 -1.22
CA ASP A 36 -26.33 -11.86 -0.11
C ASP A 36 -25.87 -13.08 0.70
N SER A 37 -25.19 -14.06 0.09
CA SER A 37 -24.74 -15.29 0.78
C SER A 37 -23.33 -15.20 1.38
N GLY A 38 -22.58 -14.14 1.06
CA GLY A 38 -21.16 -14.01 1.38
C GLY A 38 -20.82 -13.00 2.49
N ARG A 39 -21.80 -12.40 3.16
CA ARG A 39 -21.59 -11.27 4.08
C ARG A 39 -20.67 -11.60 5.26
N GLU A 40 -20.85 -12.76 5.89
CA GLU A 40 -20.01 -13.21 7.00
C GLU A 40 -18.58 -13.50 6.53
N GLN A 41 -18.42 -14.22 5.41
CA GLN A 41 -17.12 -14.51 4.82
C GLN A 41 -16.39 -13.22 4.41
N TYR A 42 -17.12 -12.24 3.88
CA TYR A 42 -16.60 -10.92 3.55
C TYR A 42 -16.10 -10.18 4.79
N GLN A 43 -16.86 -10.21 5.90
CA GLN A 43 -16.44 -9.58 7.17
C GLN A 43 -15.16 -10.21 7.69
N ILE A 44 -15.08 -11.55 7.71
CA ILE A 44 -13.89 -12.29 8.13
C ILE A 44 -12.68 -11.92 7.26
N LEU A 45 -12.86 -11.90 5.93
CA LEU A 45 -11.79 -11.53 5.00
C LEU A 45 -11.41 -10.07 5.11
N SER A 46 -12.36 -9.17 5.37
CA SER A 46 -12.07 -7.75 5.58
C SER A 46 -11.24 -7.54 6.85
N ALA A 47 -11.58 -8.21 7.95
CA ALA A 47 -10.79 -8.20 9.19
C ALA A 47 -9.39 -8.78 8.97
N LYS A 48 -9.28 -9.89 8.22
CA LYS A 48 -7.99 -10.49 7.84
C LYS A 48 -7.13 -9.53 7.02
N VAL A 49 -7.72 -8.90 6.00
CA VAL A 49 -7.03 -7.90 5.17
C VAL A 49 -6.55 -6.72 6.02
N GLN A 50 -7.38 -6.18 6.91
CA GLN A 50 -6.96 -5.09 7.80
C GLN A 50 -5.79 -5.50 8.70
N ARG A 51 -5.85 -6.69 9.31
CA ARG A 51 -4.77 -7.22 10.15
C ARG A 51 -3.48 -7.38 9.38
N LEU A 52 -3.55 -7.95 8.18
CA LEU A 52 -2.40 -8.16 7.31
C LEU A 52 -1.79 -6.83 6.83
N CYS A 53 -2.61 -5.87 6.40
CA CYS A 53 -2.14 -4.53 6.04
C CYS A 53 -1.44 -3.83 7.20
N ARG A 54 -2.00 -3.89 8.42
CA ARG A 54 -1.37 -3.32 9.62
C ARG A 54 -0.03 -3.97 9.92
N ARG A 55 0.04 -5.31 9.84
CA ARG A 55 1.28 -6.08 10.03
C ARG A 55 2.35 -5.66 9.04
N ASP A 56 2.02 -5.62 7.76
CA ASP A 56 2.96 -5.30 6.68
C ASP A 56 3.44 -3.85 6.77
N TYR A 57 2.52 -2.92 7.06
CA TYR A 57 2.87 -1.52 7.28
C TYR A 57 3.79 -1.34 8.49
N ASN A 58 3.50 -1.99 9.61
CA ASN A 58 4.36 -1.93 10.80
C ASN A 58 5.75 -2.51 10.52
N LYS A 59 5.85 -3.61 9.77
CA LYS A 59 7.16 -4.16 9.34
C LYS A 59 7.92 -3.16 8.48
N TYR A 60 7.24 -2.52 7.54
CA TYR A 60 7.85 -1.49 6.69
C TYR A 60 8.37 -0.31 7.51
N ILE A 61 7.54 0.25 8.41
CA ILE A 61 7.96 1.34 9.29
C ILE A 61 9.12 0.92 10.19
N ASN A 62 9.07 -0.26 10.79
CA ASN A 62 10.16 -0.77 11.63
C ASN A 62 11.47 -0.92 10.85
N SER A 63 11.42 -1.41 9.60
CA SER A 63 12.63 -1.48 8.76
C SER A 63 13.23 -0.10 8.52
N ILE A 64 12.39 0.92 8.35
CA ILE A 64 12.89 2.27 8.15
C ILE A 64 13.43 2.86 9.46
N CYS A 65 12.80 2.60 10.60
CA CYS A 65 13.33 3.00 11.91
C CYS A 65 14.71 2.37 12.16
N GLN A 66 14.87 1.09 11.83
CA GLN A 66 16.17 0.42 11.92
C GLN A 66 17.22 1.12 11.04
N ASP A 67 16.88 1.41 9.78
CA ASP A 67 17.78 2.14 8.90
C ASP A 67 18.17 3.51 9.48
N ILE A 68 17.24 4.24 10.12
CA ILE A 68 17.51 5.52 10.78
C ILE A 68 18.48 5.33 11.96
N GLU A 69 18.24 4.34 12.81
CA GLU A 69 19.09 4.01 13.96
C GLU A 69 20.52 3.67 13.50
N ASP A 70 20.66 2.86 12.46
CA ASP A 70 21.95 2.47 11.89
C ASP A 70 22.70 3.71 11.35
N HIS A 71 22.04 4.57 10.56
CA HIS A 71 22.67 5.80 10.04
C HIS A 71 23.02 6.81 11.15
N ALA A 72 22.24 6.84 12.24
CA ALA A 72 22.52 7.68 13.40
C ALA A 72 23.78 7.19 14.15
N GLN A 73 23.95 5.88 14.28
CA GLN A 73 25.15 5.28 14.89
C GLN A 73 26.41 5.52 14.06
N THR A 74 26.30 5.53 12.72
CA THR A 74 27.43 5.75 11.81
C THR A 74 27.74 7.23 11.52
N MET A 75 27.10 8.18 12.22
CA MET A 75 27.26 9.64 12.06
C MET A 75 27.02 10.17 10.62
N HIS A 76 26.16 9.51 9.84
CA HIS A 76 25.80 9.95 8.49
C HIS A 76 24.58 10.91 8.51
N THR A 77 24.76 12.11 9.08
CA THR A 77 23.68 13.09 9.32
C THR A 77 22.90 13.47 8.05
N LYS A 78 23.56 13.47 6.88
CA LYS A 78 22.92 13.73 5.58
C LYS A 78 21.98 12.60 5.15
N ASP A 79 22.41 11.36 5.28
CA ASP A 79 21.62 10.19 4.88
C ASP A 79 20.48 9.94 5.86
N LEU A 80 20.70 10.19 7.15
CA LEU A 80 19.67 10.25 8.18
C LEU A 80 18.55 11.24 7.80
N PHE A 81 18.91 12.48 7.43
CA PHE A 81 17.94 13.50 7.02
C PHE A 81 17.16 13.08 5.76
N LEU A 82 17.83 12.51 4.75
CA LEU A 82 17.16 12.04 3.52
C LEU A 82 16.21 10.87 3.79
N LYS A 83 16.60 9.93 4.67
CA LYS A 83 15.74 8.81 5.05
C LYS A 83 14.50 9.29 5.78
N VAL A 84 14.65 10.17 6.78
CA VAL A 84 13.54 10.80 7.51
C VAL A 84 12.61 11.57 6.55
N LYS A 85 13.18 12.35 5.63
CA LYS A 85 12.40 13.09 4.62
C LYS A 85 11.60 12.17 3.70
N SER A 86 12.15 11.02 3.31
CA SER A 86 11.45 10.05 2.45
C SER A 86 10.21 9.44 3.10
N ILE A 87 10.17 9.38 4.43
CA ILE A 87 9.03 8.85 5.21
C ILE A 87 7.96 9.90 5.39
N ILE A 88 8.37 11.12 5.77
CA ILE A 88 7.44 12.18 6.16
C ILE A 88 6.82 12.83 4.92
N ARG A 89 7.56 12.88 3.81
CA ARG A 89 7.17 13.64 2.62
C ARG A 89 6.91 12.71 1.43
N GLU A 90 5.70 12.16 1.35
CA GLU A 90 5.15 11.78 0.05
C GLU A 90 4.99 13.07 -0.77
N PHE A 91 5.89 13.31 -1.73
CA PHE A 91 5.74 14.42 -2.67
C PHE A 91 4.48 14.20 -3.49
N LYS A 92 3.42 14.95 -3.18
CA LYS A 92 2.22 15.02 -4.00
C LYS A 92 2.39 16.17 -4.99
N PRO A 93 2.71 15.91 -6.27
CA PRO A 93 2.73 16.96 -7.26
C PRO A 93 1.34 17.60 -7.30
N LYS A 94 1.26 18.91 -7.05
CA LYS A 94 0.07 19.68 -7.35
C LYS A 94 0.08 19.93 -8.86
N THR A 95 -0.60 19.08 -9.62
CA THR A 95 -0.89 19.35 -11.04
C THR A 95 -1.92 20.46 -11.11
N TRP A 96 -1.48 21.71 -10.99
CA TRP A 96 -2.24 22.85 -11.49
C TRP A 96 -1.74 23.03 -12.91
N ALA A 97 -2.49 22.50 -13.87
CA ALA A 97 -2.31 22.88 -15.27
C ALA A 97 -2.68 24.37 -15.35
N ILE A 98 -1.69 25.23 -15.58
CA ILE A 98 -1.94 26.60 -16.01
C ILE A 98 -2.06 26.48 -17.52
N GLU A 99 -3.29 26.55 -18.04
CA GLU A 99 -3.50 26.80 -19.45
C GLU A 99 -3.19 28.28 -19.69
N ASP A 100 -2.16 28.55 -20.48
CA ASP A 100 -1.96 29.88 -21.05
C ASP A 100 -3.08 30.08 -22.10
N GLY A 101 -4.05 30.92 -21.76
CA GLY A 101 -5.08 31.35 -22.70
C GLY A 101 -4.50 32.36 -23.69
N ASP A 102 -4.50 32.00 -24.96
CA ASP A 102 -4.26 32.89 -26.11
C ASP A 102 -5.37 33.95 -26.25
#